data_AF-A0A269PMN9-F1
#
_entry.id   AF-A0A269PMN9-F1
#
_cell.length_a   1.000
_cell.length_b   1.000
_cell.length_c   1.000
_cell.angle_alpha   90.00
_cell.angle_beta   90.00
_cell.angle_gamma   90.00
#
_symmetry.space_group_name_H-M   'P 1'
#
loop_
_entity.id
_entity.type
_entity.pdbx_description
1 polymer ?
#
loop_
_entity_poly.entity_id
_entity_poly.type
_entity_poly.pdbx_seq_one_letter_code
_entity_poly.pdbx_strand_id
1 'polypeptide(L)'
;MSVNKYFLNYPHYIQTQVMQLIQSNKVKTYLSNKYPTPHNINSDKALYQYANDLKQQYLRNTPQISKALYEKQKDLIQNALGTHTFISRNHGGKLKSKHEIRIAQSLKSAPSEMLKMLVVHELAHFKEKDHNYS
;
A
#
# COMPACT_ATOMS: atom_id res chain seq x y z
N MET A 1 16.00 -8.61 11.82
CA MET A 1 15.84 -8.49 10.34
C MET A 1 16.97 -7.64 9.80
N SER A 2 17.65 -8.09 8.75
CA SER A 2 18.69 -7.29 8.09
C SER A 2 18.03 -6.25 7.21
N VAL A 3 18.18 -4.98 7.59
CA VAL A 3 17.68 -3.79 6.88
C VAL A 3 18.14 -3.76 5.43
N ASN A 4 19.31 -4.35 5.16
CA ASN A 4 19.86 -4.49 3.83
C ASN A 4 18.82 -5.02 2.84
N LYS A 5 18.02 -6.05 3.17
CA LYS A 5 17.10 -6.68 2.19
C LYS A 5 16.13 -5.71 1.52
N TYR A 6 15.65 -4.67 2.23
CA TYR A 6 14.67 -3.73 1.68
C TYR A 6 15.29 -2.53 0.97
N PHE A 7 16.56 -2.23 1.25
CA PHE A 7 17.23 -1.03 0.75
C PHE A 7 18.37 -1.31 -0.25
N LEU A 8 18.66 -2.59 -0.57
CA LEU A 8 19.77 -2.98 -1.46
C LEU A 8 19.80 -2.22 -2.79
N ASN A 9 18.62 -1.96 -3.37
CA ASN A 9 18.50 -1.33 -4.69
C ASN A 9 18.45 0.20 -4.64
N TYR A 10 18.54 0.81 -3.45
CA TYR A 10 18.59 2.27 -3.31
C TYR A 10 20.04 2.77 -3.36
N PRO A 11 20.28 4.03 -3.76
CA PRO A 11 21.61 4.62 -3.72
C PRO A 11 22.28 4.51 -2.34
N HIS A 12 23.61 4.35 -2.33
CA HIS A 12 24.36 4.10 -1.10
C HIS A 12 24.10 5.14 0.00
N TYR A 13 23.96 6.42 -0.36
CA TYR A 13 23.68 7.49 0.60
C TYR A 13 22.33 7.30 1.34
N ILE A 14 21.31 6.72 0.69
CA ILE A 14 20.03 6.38 1.33
C ILE A 14 20.23 5.23 2.29
N GLN A 15 20.95 4.18 1.87
CA GLN A 15 21.24 3.03 2.72
C GLN A 15 21.96 3.48 3.99
N THR A 16 22.97 4.34 3.88
CA THR A 16 23.71 4.89 5.01
C THR A 16 22.81 5.66 5.98
N GLN A 17 21.96 6.56 5.47
CA GLN A 17 21.05 7.35 6.31
C GLN A 17 20.07 6.45 7.08
N VAL A 18 19.50 5.45 6.40
CA VAL A 18 18.57 4.50 7.02
C VAL A 18 19.29 3.70 8.11
N MET A 19 20.48 3.17 7.81
CA MET A 19 21.28 2.42 8.79
C MET A 19 21.64 3.26 10.02
N GLN A 20 22.01 4.52 9.83
CA GLN A 20 22.29 5.44 10.94
C GLN A 20 21.05 5.68 11.82
N LEU A 21 19.88 5.89 11.22
CA LEU A 21 18.63 6.07 11.97
C LEU A 21 18.27 4.83 12.79
N ILE A 22 18.53 3.64 12.26
CA ILE A 22 18.25 2.38 12.95
C ILE A 22 19.24 2.14 14.08
N GLN A 23 20.55 2.29 13.81
CA GLN A 23 21.60 2.12 14.83
C GLN A 23 21.44 3.10 15.99
N SER A 24 20.97 4.32 15.71
CA SER A 24 20.71 5.33 16.73
C SER A 24 19.33 5.22 17.39
N ASN A 25 18.50 4.24 17.00
CA ASN A 25 17.12 4.08 17.47
C ASN A 25 16.24 5.34 17.28
N LYS A 26 16.52 6.13 16.22
CA LYS A 26 15.84 7.40 15.91
C LYS A 26 14.79 7.30 14.82
N VAL A 27 14.55 6.11 14.27
CA VAL A 27 13.58 5.89 13.17
C VAL A 27 12.20 6.42 13.52
N LYS A 28 11.66 6.05 14.70
CA LYS A 28 10.32 6.48 15.13
C LYS A 28 10.23 8.01 15.19
N THR A 29 11.17 8.65 15.89
CA THR A 29 11.21 10.11 16.04
C THR A 29 11.31 10.80 14.69
N TYR A 30 12.19 10.32 13.81
CA TYR A 30 12.35 10.87 12.46
C TYR A 30 11.04 10.80 11.66
N LEU A 31 10.39 9.64 11.64
CA LEU A 31 9.14 9.46 10.89
C LEU A 31 7.98 10.24 11.49
N SER A 32 7.85 10.28 12.82
CA SER A 32 6.81 11.07 13.50
C SER A 32 6.98 12.57 13.28
N ASN A 33 8.22 13.08 13.23
CA ASN A 33 8.47 14.49 12.93
C ASN A 33 8.22 14.82 11.45
N LYS A 34 8.61 13.91 10.55
CA LYS A 34 8.46 14.10 9.10
C LYS A 34 7.00 13.98 8.65
N TYR A 35 6.23 13.11 9.30
CA TYR A 35 4.85 12.82 8.99
C TYR A 35 3.97 12.89 10.25
N PRO A 36 3.72 14.10 10.78
CA PRO A 36 3.07 14.28 12.07
C PRO A 36 1.55 14.06 12.03
N THR A 37 0.92 14.22 10.86
CA THR A 37 -0.54 14.28 10.74
C THR A 37 -1.08 12.99 10.13
N PRO A 38 -1.97 12.26 10.84
CA PRO A 38 -2.67 11.13 10.26
C PRO A 38 -3.76 11.59 9.28
N HIS A 39 -4.17 10.72 8.37
CA HIS A 39 -5.29 11.00 7.47
C HIS A 39 -6.66 10.73 8.12
N ASN A 40 -7.73 11.27 7.52
CA ASN A 40 -9.10 11.12 8.03
C ASN A 40 -9.89 9.99 7.33
N ILE A 41 -9.24 9.19 6.48
CA ILE A 41 -9.85 8.07 5.76
C ILE A 41 -9.88 6.87 6.71
N ASN A 42 -10.97 6.68 7.45
CA ASN A 42 -11.07 5.69 8.52
C ASN A 42 -12.19 4.66 8.34
N SER A 43 -12.89 4.71 7.20
CA SER A 43 -13.96 3.78 6.83
C SER A 43 -13.73 3.18 5.45
N ASP A 44 -14.27 1.99 5.22
CA ASP A 44 -14.18 1.30 3.92
C ASP A 44 -14.77 2.16 2.79
N LYS A 45 -15.88 2.88 3.08
CA LYS A 45 -16.50 3.80 2.13
C LYS A 45 -15.56 4.95 1.76
N ALA A 46 -14.90 5.57 2.73
CA ALA A 46 -13.95 6.65 2.48
C ALA A 46 -12.72 6.13 1.71
N LEU A 47 -12.23 4.95 2.06
CA LEU A 47 -11.09 4.32 1.37
C LEU A 47 -11.44 3.99 -0.09
N TYR A 48 -12.64 3.48 -0.33
CA TYR A 48 -13.14 3.21 -1.68
C TYR A 48 -13.23 4.47 -2.54
N GLN A 49 -13.77 5.55 -1.98
CA GLN A 49 -13.83 6.83 -2.69
C GLN A 49 -12.42 7.33 -3.00
N TYR A 50 -11.56 7.38 -1.99
CA TYR A 50 -10.18 7.84 -2.11
C TYR A 50 -9.40 7.07 -3.19
N ALA A 51 -9.53 5.74 -3.22
CA ALA A 51 -8.85 4.93 -4.21
C ALA A 51 -9.38 5.15 -5.62
N ASN A 52 -10.69 5.33 -5.80
CA ASN A 52 -11.26 5.66 -7.11
C ASN A 52 -10.87 7.06 -7.58
N ASP A 53 -10.76 8.05 -6.68
CA ASP A 53 -10.30 9.40 -7.00
C ASP A 53 -8.85 9.38 -7.51
N LEU A 54 -7.95 8.66 -6.79
CA LEU A 54 -6.58 8.47 -7.23
C LEU A 54 -6.52 7.71 -8.57
N LYS A 55 -7.32 6.67 -8.74
CA LYS A 55 -7.42 5.94 -10.00
C LYS A 55 -7.87 6.86 -11.13
N GLN A 56 -8.82 7.77 -10.90
CA GLN A 56 -9.28 8.71 -11.92
C GLN A 56 -8.16 9.71 -12.28
N GLN A 57 -7.37 10.12 -11.29
CA GLN A 57 -6.24 11.02 -11.48
C GLN A 57 -5.11 10.37 -12.30
N TYR A 58 -4.70 9.14 -11.99
CA TYR A 58 -3.49 8.52 -12.57
C TYR A 58 -3.76 7.47 -13.66
N LEU A 59 -4.94 6.85 -13.70
CA LEU A 59 -5.27 5.73 -14.58
C LEU A 59 -6.58 5.97 -15.33
N ARG A 60 -6.52 6.86 -16.31
CA ARG A 60 -7.65 7.14 -17.21
C ARG A 60 -8.02 5.87 -18.00
N ASN A 61 -9.31 5.65 -18.23
CA ASN A 61 -9.88 4.53 -19.00
C ASN A 61 -9.70 3.11 -18.43
N THR A 62 -9.34 2.96 -17.15
CA THR A 62 -9.41 1.65 -16.48
C THR A 62 -10.82 1.39 -15.92
N PRO A 63 -11.20 0.13 -15.59
CA PRO A 63 -12.39 -0.15 -14.79
C PRO A 63 -12.34 0.46 -13.38
N GLN A 64 -13.50 0.65 -12.74
CA GLN A 64 -13.56 1.02 -11.32
C GLN A 64 -13.03 -0.11 -10.43
N ILE A 65 -12.54 0.27 -9.26
CA ILE A 65 -12.17 -0.68 -8.21
C ILE A 65 -13.46 -1.37 -7.75
N SER A 66 -13.42 -2.69 -7.59
CA SER A 66 -14.59 -3.46 -7.17
C SER A 66 -14.86 -3.33 -5.67
N LYS A 67 -13.79 -3.22 -4.86
CA LYS A 67 -13.88 -3.07 -3.42
C LYS A 67 -12.60 -2.44 -2.86
N ALA A 68 -12.73 -1.60 -1.84
CA ALA A 68 -11.61 -1.19 -1.00
C ALA A 68 -12.03 -1.29 0.47
N LEU A 69 -11.24 -1.94 1.31
CA LEU A 69 -11.62 -2.21 2.71
C LEU A 69 -10.43 -2.27 3.67
N TYR A 70 -10.70 -1.96 4.94
CA TYR A 70 -9.75 -2.15 6.02
C TYR A 70 -9.87 -3.56 6.63
N GLU A 71 -8.78 -4.32 6.62
CA GLU A 71 -8.75 -5.71 7.08
C GLU A 71 -7.81 -5.92 8.28
N LYS A 72 -8.23 -6.79 9.21
CA LYS A 72 -7.37 -7.29 10.29
C LYS A 72 -6.34 -8.24 9.67
N GLN A 73 -5.05 -7.90 9.71
CA GLN A 73 -4.02 -8.84 9.24
C GLN A 73 -3.77 -9.90 10.30
N LYS A 74 -3.50 -11.12 9.83
CA LYS A 74 -3.08 -12.26 10.67
C LYS A 74 -1.57 -12.29 10.93
N ASP A 75 -0.77 -11.68 10.06
CA ASP A 75 0.69 -11.68 10.16
C ASP A 75 1.29 -10.29 9.91
N LEU A 76 1.93 -9.74 10.95
CA LEU A 76 2.52 -8.39 10.98
C LEU A 76 3.86 -8.30 10.26
N ILE A 77 4.39 -9.40 9.71
CA ILE A 77 5.74 -9.43 9.13
C ILE A 77 5.72 -9.50 7.60
N GLN A 78 4.82 -10.28 6.99
CA GLN A 78 4.75 -10.42 5.53
C GLN A 78 3.69 -9.51 4.87
N ASN A 79 2.61 -9.17 5.59
CA ASN A 79 1.44 -8.47 5.03
C ASN A 79 1.02 -7.22 5.84
N ALA A 80 1.93 -6.70 6.67
CA ALA A 80 1.67 -5.68 7.70
C ALA A 80 1.16 -4.32 7.19
N LEU A 81 1.34 -4.05 5.89
CA LEU A 81 0.99 -2.79 5.25
C LEU A 81 -0.28 -2.90 4.40
N GLY A 82 -0.80 -4.10 4.21
CA GLY A 82 -1.89 -4.41 3.27
C GLY A 82 -1.64 -5.76 2.62
N THR A 83 -2.70 -6.49 2.32
CA THR A 83 -2.59 -7.78 1.61
C THR A 83 -3.23 -7.61 0.24
N HIS A 84 -2.47 -7.77 -0.84
CA HIS A 84 -3.06 -7.90 -2.16
C HIS A 84 -3.88 -9.20 -2.24
N THR A 85 -5.11 -9.16 -2.72
CA THR A 85 -5.80 -10.39 -3.13
C THR A 85 -6.47 -10.16 -4.48
N PHE A 86 -5.82 -10.61 -5.55
CA PHE A 86 -6.45 -10.76 -6.86
C PHE A 86 -7.43 -11.93 -6.80
N ILE A 87 -8.70 -11.67 -6.50
CA ILE A 87 -9.73 -12.70 -6.54
C ILE A 87 -10.27 -12.79 -7.97
N SER A 88 -9.79 -13.78 -8.73
CA SER A 88 -10.40 -14.18 -9.99
C SER A 88 -11.56 -15.14 -9.71
N ARG A 89 -12.78 -14.81 -10.14
CA ARG A 89 -13.92 -15.74 -10.12
C ARG A 89 -14.41 -16.01 -11.55
N ASN A 90 -14.55 -17.29 -11.88
CA ASN A 90 -15.14 -17.73 -13.14
C ASN A 90 -16.67 -17.61 -13.05
N HIS A 91 -17.30 -16.85 -13.94
CA HIS A 91 -18.75 -16.76 -14.03
C HIS A 91 -19.17 -16.97 -15.48
N GLY A 92 -19.82 -18.10 -15.77
CA GLY A 92 -20.29 -18.43 -17.12
C GLY A 92 -19.16 -18.61 -18.15
N GLY A 93 -18.03 -19.21 -17.76
CA GLY A 93 -16.91 -19.51 -18.66
C GLY A 93 -16.00 -18.33 -19.00
N LYS A 94 -16.24 -17.14 -18.42
CA LYS A 94 -15.35 -15.97 -18.54
C LYS A 94 -14.80 -15.59 -17.17
N LEU A 95 -13.47 -15.47 -17.06
CA LEU A 95 -12.81 -14.87 -15.90
C LEU A 95 -13.18 -13.39 -15.83
N LYS A 96 -13.91 -12.96 -14.79
CA LYS A 96 -14.03 -11.55 -14.44
C LYS A 96 -13.06 -11.25 -13.31
N SER A 97 -12.02 -10.47 -13.59
CA SER A 97 -11.13 -9.95 -12.56
C SER A 97 -11.87 -8.91 -11.73
N LYS A 98 -12.01 -9.17 -10.42
CA LYS A 98 -12.46 -8.15 -9.46
C LYS A 98 -11.23 -7.56 -8.79
N HIS A 99 -11.07 -6.26 -8.91
CA HIS A 99 -9.94 -5.55 -8.32
C HIS A 99 -10.34 -5.09 -6.91
N GLU A 100 -9.74 -5.72 -5.90
CA GLU A 100 -9.96 -5.40 -4.49
C GLU A 100 -8.69 -4.82 -3.89
N ILE A 101 -8.82 -3.71 -3.16
CA ILE A 101 -7.75 -3.13 -2.35
C ILE A 101 -8.03 -3.45 -0.88
N ARG A 102 -7.06 -4.04 -0.18
CA ARG A 102 -7.19 -4.39 1.24
C ARG A 102 -6.06 -3.76 2.03
N ILE A 103 -6.42 -2.75 2.80
CA ILE A 103 -5.47 -1.98 3.60
C ILE A 103 -5.54 -2.45 5.05
N ALA A 104 -4.39 -2.45 5.71
CA ALA A 104 -4.29 -2.81 7.10
C ALA A 104 -5.14 -1.90 8.02
N GLN A 105 -5.88 -2.48 8.98
CA GLN A 105 -6.61 -1.67 9.97
C GLN A 105 -5.72 -0.71 10.78
N SER A 106 -4.47 -1.11 11.05
CA SER A 106 -3.46 -0.26 11.71
C SER A 106 -3.12 1.01 10.93
N LEU A 107 -3.37 1.03 9.62
CA LEU A 107 -3.10 2.20 8.79
C LEU A 107 -4.19 3.26 8.85
N LYS A 108 -5.30 3.05 9.58
CA LYS A 108 -6.29 4.11 9.80
C LYS A 108 -5.71 5.35 10.47
N SER A 109 -4.64 5.20 11.24
CA SER A 109 -3.91 6.28 11.91
C SER A 109 -2.57 6.58 11.24
N ALA A 110 -2.35 6.13 10.00
CA ALA A 110 -1.13 6.41 9.28
C ALA A 110 -1.15 7.83 8.67
N PRO A 111 0.03 8.37 8.33
CA PRO A 111 0.12 9.59 7.54
C PRO A 111 -0.52 9.48 6.16
N SER A 112 -0.99 10.60 5.63
CA SER A 112 -1.67 10.67 4.34
C SER A 112 -0.81 10.15 3.19
N GLU A 113 0.48 10.43 3.23
CA GLU A 113 1.49 10.05 2.23
C GLU A 113 1.70 8.54 2.23
N MET A 114 1.63 7.91 3.39
CA MET A 114 1.76 6.46 3.51
C MET A 114 0.56 5.76 2.90
N LEU A 115 -0.66 6.21 3.20
CA LEU A 115 -1.87 5.67 2.57
C LEU A 115 -1.86 5.92 1.05
N LYS A 116 -1.48 7.13 0.61
CA LYS A 116 -1.39 7.46 -0.81
C LYS A 116 -0.40 6.55 -1.53
N MET A 117 0.79 6.38 -0.97
CA MET A 117 1.84 5.53 -1.54
C MET A 117 1.32 4.11 -1.74
N LEU A 118 0.70 3.53 -0.71
CA LEU A 118 0.13 2.18 -0.79
C LEU A 118 -0.94 2.12 -1.88
N VAL A 119 -1.95 2.99 -1.84
CA VAL A 119 -3.04 2.95 -2.83
C VAL A 119 -2.54 3.18 -4.26
N VAL A 120 -1.57 4.08 -4.47
CA VAL A 120 -0.98 4.28 -5.80
C VAL A 120 -0.17 3.06 -6.25
N HIS A 121 0.56 2.40 -5.34
CA HIS A 121 1.26 1.15 -5.63
C HIS A 121 0.26 0.06 -6.07
N GLU A 122 -0.85 -0.09 -5.33
CA GLU A 122 -1.94 -0.99 -5.72
C GLU A 122 -2.48 -0.69 -7.11
N LEU A 123 -2.67 0.60 -7.41
CA LEU A 123 -3.17 1.04 -8.70
C LEU A 123 -2.13 0.81 -9.81
N ALA A 124 -0.83 0.92 -9.55
CA ALA A 124 0.18 0.57 -10.54
C ALA A 124 0.07 -0.91 -10.96
N HIS A 125 -0.08 -1.82 -9.98
CA HIS A 125 -0.35 -3.24 -10.22
C HIS A 125 -1.66 -3.50 -10.98
N PHE A 126 -2.63 -2.59 -10.91
CA PHE A 126 -3.85 -2.69 -11.71
C PHE A 126 -3.57 -2.62 -13.22
N LYS A 127 -2.60 -1.78 -13.63
CA LYS A 127 -2.27 -1.55 -15.04
C LYS A 127 -1.38 -2.66 -15.60
N GLU A 128 -0.51 -3.22 -14.76
CA GLU A 128 0.47 -4.24 -15.11
C GLU A 128 -0.07 -5.64 -14.81
N LYS A 129 -0.96 -6.15 -15.68
CA LYS A 129 -1.67 -7.43 -15.50
C LYS A 129 -0.79 -8.70 -15.38
N ASP A 130 0.54 -8.64 -15.39
CA ASP A 130 1.36 -9.81 -15.70
C ASP A 130 2.56 -10.14 -14.82
N HIS A 131 2.82 -9.49 -13.69
CA HIS A 131 3.94 -9.92 -12.85
C HIS A 131 3.50 -10.28 -11.42
N ASN A 132 3.22 -11.57 -11.25
CA ASN A 132 3.74 -12.27 -10.08
C ASN A 132 5.24 -11.92 -9.94
N TYR A 133 5.67 -11.66 -8.71
CA TYR A 133 7.03 -11.35 -8.25
C TYR A 133 7.42 -9.87 -8.14
N SER A 134 7.48 -9.41 -6.89
CA SER A 134 8.56 -8.60 -6.33
C SER A 134 8.75 -8.97 -4.86
#